data_AF-A0A5E7UI52-F1
#
_entry.id   AF-A0A5E7UI52-F1
#
_cell.length_a   1.000
_cell.length_b   1.000
_cell.length_c   1.000
_cell.angle_alpha   90.00
_cell.angle_beta   90.00
_cell.angle_gamma   90.00
#
_symmetry.space_group_name_H-M   'P 1'
#
loop_
_entity.id
_entity.type
_entity.pdbx_description
1 polymer ?
#
loop_
_entity_poly.entity_id
_entity_poly.type
_entity_poly.pdbx_seq_one_letter_code
_entity_poly.pdbx_strand_id
1 'polypeptide(L)'
;MGIGSAAALLATWVTDRAGLERFAADAPAATDDQPRIEYAPWVRSKEITRVLPTLLDLRQPPVLANADTGFNERMNAHQQRLMQFYRASLHAYDGDRDAWARDIREVMRGDGGNPYFRWFVGE
;
A
#
# COMPACT_ATOMS: atom_id res chain seq x y z
N MET A 1 -9.65 4.32 -9.25
CA MET A 1 -10.05 5.57 -8.56
C MET A 1 -9.01 5.85 -7.48
N GLY A 2 -8.32 7.00 -7.51
CA GLY A 2 -7.31 7.39 -6.50
C GLY A 2 -5.90 7.68 -7.02
N ILE A 3 -5.55 7.21 -8.22
CA ILE A 3 -4.30 7.56 -8.91
C ILE A 3 -4.64 8.61 -9.98
N GLY A 4 -4.19 9.85 -9.78
CA GLY A 4 -4.50 10.98 -10.67
C GLY A 4 -3.31 11.53 -11.47
N SER A 5 -2.11 10.98 -11.27
CA SER A 5 -0.90 11.46 -11.94
C SER A 5 0.14 10.35 -12.09
N ALA A 6 1.12 10.54 -12.98
CA ALA A 6 2.25 9.62 -13.13
C ALA A 6 3.08 9.52 -11.84
N ALA A 7 3.24 10.62 -11.11
CA ALA A 7 3.91 10.63 -9.81
C ALA A 7 3.14 9.81 -8.76
N ALA A 8 1.80 9.92 -8.74
CA ALA A 8 0.96 9.11 -7.87
C ALA A 8 0.98 7.61 -8.23
N LEU A 9 1.10 7.28 -9.52
CA LEU A 9 1.26 5.91 -9.98
C LEU A 9 2.61 5.34 -9.52
N LEU A 10 3.70 6.04 -9.76
CA LEU A 10 5.04 5.56 -9.38
C LEU A 10 5.23 5.53 -7.86
N ALA A 11 4.49 6.33 -7.10
CA ALA A 11 4.45 6.25 -5.65
C ALA A 11 3.91 4.90 -5.12
N THR A 12 3.19 4.12 -5.93
CA THR A 12 2.75 2.75 -5.57
C THR A 12 3.81 1.69 -5.86
N TRP A 13 4.96 2.07 -6.42
CA TRP A 13 6.08 1.14 -6.61
C TRP A 13 6.57 0.65 -5.25
N VAL A 14 6.65 -0.67 -5.10
CA VAL A 14 7.23 -1.31 -3.93
C VAL A 14 8.64 -1.74 -4.23
N THR A 15 8.84 -2.66 -5.17
CA THR A 15 10.13 -3.29 -5.41
C THR A 15 10.22 -3.84 -6.83
N ASP A 16 11.43 -4.22 -7.24
CA ASP A 16 11.69 -4.77 -8.56
C ASP A 16 11.35 -6.27 -8.65
N ARG A 17 11.69 -6.90 -9.78
CA ARG A 17 11.50 -8.33 -9.99
C ARG A 17 12.20 -9.17 -8.91
N ALA A 18 13.46 -8.86 -8.58
CA ALA A 18 14.22 -9.65 -7.61
C ALA A 18 13.61 -9.53 -6.21
N GLY A 19 13.11 -8.35 -5.85
CA GLY A 19 12.33 -8.16 -4.63
C GLY A 19 11.05 -8.98 -4.61
N LEU A 20 10.30 -9.02 -5.72
CA LEU A 20 9.09 -9.85 -5.83
C LEU A 20 9.39 -11.35 -5.80
N GLU A 21 10.50 -11.80 -6.40
CA GLU A 21 10.96 -13.19 -6.32
C GLU A 21 11.34 -13.57 -4.89
N ARG A 22 12.03 -12.68 -4.15
CA ARG A 22 12.31 -12.86 -2.73
C ARG A 22 11.02 -12.88 -1.88
N PHE A 23 10.05 -12.03 -2.20
CA PHE A 23 8.76 -11.98 -1.51
C PHE A 23 7.96 -13.28 -1.72
N ALA A 24 7.90 -13.77 -2.96
CA ALA A 24 7.22 -15.00 -3.31
C ALA A 24 7.92 -16.22 -2.69
N ALA A 25 9.26 -16.21 -2.62
CA ALA A 25 10.06 -17.30 -2.08
C ALA A 25 9.64 -18.67 -2.67
N ASP A 26 9.29 -19.64 -1.83
CA ASP A 26 8.80 -20.97 -2.18
C ASP A 26 7.26 -21.06 -2.11
N ALA A 27 6.55 -19.92 -2.13
CA ALA A 27 5.10 -19.91 -2.12
C ALA A 27 4.55 -20.73 -3.31
N PRO A 28 3.70 -21.74 -3.05
CA PRO A 28 3.15 -22.56 -4.11
C PRO A 28 2.23 -21.74 -5.00
N ALA A 29 2.25 -22.05 -6.30
CA ALA A 29 1.34 -21.44 -7.25
C ALA A 29 -0.12 -21.70 -6.86
N ALA A 30 -0.97 -20.69 -7.01
CA ALA A 30 -2.41 -20.89 -6.96
C ALA A 30 -2.84 -21.69 -8.20
N THR A 31 -3.47 -22.84 -7.99
CA THR A 31 -4.01 -23.69 -9.06
C THR A 31 -5.46 -24.06 -8.74
N ASP A 32 -6.18 -24.65 -9.69
CA ASP A 32 -7.54 -25.13 -9.43
C ASP A 32 -7.58 -26.21 -8.34
N ASP A 33 -6.53 -27.04 -8.25
CA ASP A 33 -6.35 -28.07 -7.21
C ASP A 33 -5.85 -27.49 -5.86
N GLN A 34 -5.32 -26.26 -5.87
CA GLN A 34 -4.85 -25.52 -4.70
C GLN A 34 -5.27 -24.05 -4.78
N PRO A 35 -6.58 -23.75 -4.65
CA PRO A 35 -7.07 -22.39 -4.78
C PRO A 35 -6.58 -21.55 -3.60
N ARG A 36 -5.78 -20.53 -3.89
CA ARG A 36 -5.24 -19.57 -2.91
C ARG A 36 -5.65 -18.12 -3.18
N ILE A 37 -6.47 -17.89 -4.20
CA ILE A 37 -7.00 -16.56 -4.52
C ILE A 37 -8.18 -16.27 -3.59
N GLU A 38 -7.93 -15.36 -2.66
CA GLU A 38 -8.84 -14.93 -1.60
C GLU A 38 -9.96 -14.03 -2.14
N TYR A 39 -11.09 -14.61 -2.53
CA TYR A 39 -12.29 -13.86 -2.95
C TYR A 39 -13.55 -14.20 -2.15
N ALA A 40 -13.40 -14.80 -0.97
CA ALA A 40 -14.52 -15.32 -0.17
C ALA A 40 -14.11 -15.44 1.33
N PRO A 41 -15.04 -15.60 2.30
CA PRO A 41 -14.82 -15.54 3.78
C PRO A 41 -13.80 -16.51 4.44
N TRP A 42 -12.90 -17.09 3.65
CA TRP A 42 -11.98 -18.19 3.95
C TRP A 42 -10.53 -17.67 3.91
N VAL A 43 -10.37 -16.37 3.63
CA VAL A 43 -9.19 -15.57 3.94
C VAL A 43 -8.90 -15.76 5.42
N ARG A 44 -7.67 -16.13 5.75
CA ARG A 44 -7.25 -16.10 7.15
C ARG A 44 -7.40 -14.66 7.64
N SER A 45 -8.21 -14.48 8.68
CA SER A 45 -8.44 -13.15 9.25
C SER A 45 -7.10 -12.49 9.57
N LYS A 46 -6.98 -11.21 9.16
CA LYS A 46 -5.80 -10.37 9.41
C LYS A 46 -4.51 -10.76 8.67
N GLU A 47 -4.53 -11.59 7.62
CA GLU A 47 -3.29 -11.89 6.87
C GLU A 47 -2.57 -10.63 6.35
N ILE A 48 -3.32 -9.59 6.00
CA ILE A 48 -2.73 -8.31 5.59
C ILE A 48 -1.82 -7.70 6.67
N THR A 49 -2.06 -7.94 7.97
CA THR A 49 -1.17 -7.44 9.04
C THR A 49 0.15 -8.20 9.11
N ARG A 50 0.22 -9.40 8.53
CA ARG A 50 1.45 -10.17 8.36
C ARG A 50 2.14 -9.88 7.03
N VAL A 51 1.37 -9.87 5.95
CA VAL A 51 1.88 -9.83 4.58
C VAL A 51 2.33 -8.42 4.18
N LEU A 52 1.54 -7.39 4.49
CA LEU A 52 1.85 -6.03 4.06
C LEU A 52 3.16 -5.51 4.66
N PRO A 53 3.47 -5.65 5.97
CA PRO A 53 4.76 -5.26 6.51
C PRO A 53 5.93 -6.01 5.83
N THR A 54 5.80 -7.33 5.65
CA THR A 54 6.82 -8.15 4.97
C THR A 54 7.11 -7.67 3.54
N LEU A 55 6.07 -7.28 2.80
CA LEU A 55 6.22 -6.72 1.46
C LEU A 55 6.87 -5.33 1.50
N LEU A 56 6.47 -4.47 2.44
CA LEU A 56 7.01 -3.11 2.56
C LEU A 56 8.46 -3.08 3.06
N ASP A 57 8.93 -4.11 3.78
CA ASP A 57 10.34 -4.28 4.14
C ASP A 57 11.25 -4.50 2.90
N LEU A 58 10.68 -4.98 1.79
CA LEU A 58 11.38 -5.15 0.52
C LEU A 58 11.34 -3.89 -0.36
N ARG A 59 10.78 -2.78 0.15
CA ARG A 59 10.57 -1.57 -0.62
C ARG A 59 11.90 -0.95 -1.06
N GLN A 60 11.97 -0.62 -2.33
CA GLN A 60 13.09 0.08 -2.98
C GLN A 60 12.53 1.24 -3.82
N PRO A 61 13.25 2.35 -3.94
CA PRO A 61 12.83 3.43 -4.83
C PRO A 61 12.81 2.95 -6.30
N PRO A 62 11.86 3.40 -7.13
CA PRO A 62 11.89 3.08 -8.55
C PRO A 62 13.09 3.73 -9.23
N VAL A 63 13.72 3.03 -10.16
CA VAL A 63 14.80 3.59 -10.99
C VAL A 63 14.17 4.37 -12.14
N LEU A 64 14.21 5.70 -12.06
CA LEU A 64 13.58 6.58 -13.04
C LEU A 64 14.62 7.18 -13.99
N ALA A 65 14.37 7.06 -15.29
CA ALA A 65 15.12 7.80 -16.30
C ALA A 65 14.47 9.17 -16.54
N ASN A 66 15.29 10.22 -16.62
CA ASN A 66 14.87 11.59 -16.97
C ASN A 66 13.84 12.22 -16.02
N ALA A 67 13.72 11.75 -14.77
CA ALA A 67 12.86 12.38 -13.77
C ALA A 67 13.51 13.67 -13.25
N ASP A 68 12.79 14.79 -13.35
CA ASP A 68 13.19 16.04 -12.73
C ASP A 68 12.97 16.03 -11.20
N THR A 69 13.58 16.99 -10.51
CA THR A 69 13.47 17.13 -9.06
C THR A 69 12.02 17.29 -8.60
N GLY A 70 11.22 18.11 -9.30
CA GLY A 70 9.82 18.34 -8.94
C GLY A 70 8.96 17.09 -9.11
N PHE A 71 9.27 16.24 -10.10
CA PHE A 71 8.65 14.94 -10.26
C PHE A 71 8.94 14.04 -9.06
N ASN A 72 10.21 13.92 -8.68
CA ASN A 72 10.63 13.12 -7.53
C ASN A 72 9.99 13.60 -6.22
N GLU A 73 9.91 14.91 -6.00
CA GLU A 73 9.24 15.49 -4.83
C GLU A 73 7.75 15.12 -4.77
N ARG A 74 7.02 15.26 -5.89
CA ARG A 74 5.60 14.88 -5.94
C ARG A 74 5.42 13.38 -5.71
N MET A 75 6.26 12.55 -6.32
CA MET A 75 6.22 11.09 -6.13
C MET A 75 6.46 10.73 -4.66
N ASN A 76 7.50 11.30 -4.03
CA ASN A 76 7.82 11.03 -2.63
C ASN A 76 6.70 11.50 -1.69
N ALA A 77 6.07 12.65 -1.98
CA ALA A 77 4.93 13.12 -1.21
C ALA A 77 3.73 12.15 -1.28
N HIS A 78 3.42 11.63 -2.48
CA HIS A 78 2.39 10.59 -2.64
C HIS A 78 2.77 9.29 -1.93
N GLN A 79 4.03 8.87 -2.01
CA GLN A 79 4.50 7.64 -1.37
C GLN A 79 4.41 7.75 0.16
N GLN A 80 4.84 8.88 0.73
CA GLN A 80 4.71 9.15 2.17
C GLN A 80 3.26 9.04 2.64
N ARG A 81 2.32 9.63 1.90
CA ARG A 81 0.88 9.56 2.21
C ARG A 81 0.36 8.13 2.13
N LEU A 82 0.77 7.38 1.11
CA LEU A 82 0.40 5.98 0.96
C LEU A 82 0.92 5.13 2.14
N MET A 83 2.14 5.38 2.62
CA MET A 83 2.69 4.68 3.79
C MET A 83 1.95 5.03 5.08
N GLN A 84 1.57 6.29 5.26
CA GLN A 84 0.73 6.71 6.39
C GLN A 84 -0.65 6.02 6.35
N PHE A 85 -1.23 5.91 5.16
CA PHE A 85 -2.49 5.20 4.96
C PHE A 85 -2.39 3.71 5.28
N TYR A 86 -1.30 3.05 4.88
CA TYR A 86 -1.03 1.65 5.26
C TYR A 86 -0.85 1.48 6.76
N ARG A 87 -0.12 2.39 7.43
CA ARG A 87 0.01 2.37 8.89
C ARG A 87 -1.35 2.52 9.59
N ALA A 88 -2.16 3.48 9.16
CA ALA A 88 -3.52 3.66 9.68
C ALA A 88 -4.34 2.39 9.51
N SER A 89 -4.31 1.78 8.33
CA SER A 89 -5.05 0.56 8.02
C SER A 89 -4.62 -0.60 8.93
N LEU A 90 -3.33 -0.77 9.20
CA LEU A 90 -2.83 -1.78 10.13
C LEU A 90 -3.35 -1.56 11.55
N HIS A 91 -3.36 -0.33 12.06
CA HIS A 91 -3.98 0.00 13.35
C HIS A 91 -5.48 -0.35 13.38
N ALA A 92 -6.21 -0.17 12.28
CA ALA A 92 -7.61 -0.58 12.19
C ALA A 92 -7.78 -2.10 12.32
N TYR A 93 -6.93 -2.90 11.66
CA TYR A 93 -6.94 -4.36 11.77
C TYR A 93 -6.57 -4.86 13.18
N ASP A 94 -5.72 -4.13 13.89
CA ASP A 94 -5.32 -4.44 15.26
C ASP A 94 -6.35 -3.97 16.30
N GLY A 95 -7.31 -3.14 15.90
CA GLY A 95 -8.34 -2.58 16.78
C GLY A 95 -7.86 -1.37 17.58
N ASP A 96 -6.68 -0.82 17.26
CA ASP A 96 -6.14 0.40 17.86
C ASP A 96 -6.81 1.63 17.24
N ARG A 97 -7.99 1.95 17.77
CA ARG A 97 -8.82 3.06 17.29
C ARG A 97 -8.15 4.42 17.48
N ASP A 98 -7.37 4.59 18.54
CA ASP A 98 -6.73 5.86 18.85
C ASP A 98 -5.58 6.15 17.88
N ALA A 99 -4.74 5.15 17.60
CA ALA A 99 -3.69 5.27 16.59
C ALA A 99 -4.27 5.42 15.18
N TRP A 100 -5.27 4.61 14.83
CA TRP A 100 -5.99 4.75 13.57
C TRP A 100 -6.53 6.18 13.37
N ALA A 101 -7.22 6.73 14.37
CA ALA A 101 -7.85 8.04 14.27
C ALA A 101 -6.81 9.16 14.12
N ARG A 102 -5.65 9.06 14.77
CA ARG A 102 -4.55 10.02 14.58
C ARG A 102 -4.02 9.97 13.16
N ASP A 103 -3.68 8.78 12.68
CA ASP A 103 -3.02 8.62 11.38
C ASP A 103 -3.94 8.93 10.21
N ILE A 104 -5.21 8.50 10.27
CA ILE A 104 -6.16 8.77 9.18
C ILE A 104 -6.47 10.26 9.04
N ARG A 105 -6.46 11.02 10.15
CA ARG A 105 -6.58 12.49 10.10
C ARG A 105 -5.39 13.15 9.42
N GLU A 106 -4.19 12.61 9.60
CA GLU A 106 -2.99 13.12 8.89
C GLU A 106 -3.08 12.84 7.39
N VAL A 107 -3.52 11.64 7.01
CA VAL A 107 -3.77 11.28 5.60
C VAL A 107 -4.79 12.21 4.97
N MET A 108 -5.94 12.44 5.63
CA MET A 108 -7.00 13.30 5.10
C MET A 108 -6.60 14.78 5.06
N ARG A 109 -5.75 15.25 5.99
CA ARG A 109 -5.19 16.60 5.92
C ARG A 109 -4.21 16.74 4.75
N GLY A 110 -3.43 15.70 4.47
CA GLY A 110 -2.48 15.68 3.37
C GLY A 110 -3.14 15.57 2.00
N ASP A 111 -4.16 14.71 1.87
CA ASP A 111 -4.75 14.33 0.57
C ASP A 111 -6.25 13.99 0.65
N GLY A 112 -7.03 14.79 1.38
CA GLY A 112 -8.49 14.59 1.51
C GLY A 112 -9.26 14.77 0.20
N GLY A 113 -8.62 15.28 -0.85
CA GLY A 113 -9.16 15.31 -2.22
C GLY A 113 -9.08 13.97 -2.95
N ASN A 114 -8.31 13.00 -2.44
CA ASN A 114 -8.17 11.69 -3.05
C ASN A 114 -9.48 10.88 -2.90
N PRO A 115 -10.15 10.52 -4.01
CA PRO A 115 -11.43 9.80 -3.95
C PRO A 115 -11.35 8.45 -3.24
N TYR A 116 -10.18 7.80 -3.27
CA TYR A 116 -9.98 6.52 -2.61
C TYR A 116 -9.93 6.67 -1.08
N PHE A 117 -9.23 7.69 -0.57
CA PHE A 117 -9.18 7.95 0.87
C PHE A 117 -10.53 8.38 1.42
N ARG A 118 -11.28 9.23 0.68
CA ARG A 118 -12.65 9.61 1.02
C ARG A 118 -13.58 8.39 1.11
N TRP A 119 -13.60 7.58 0.05
CA TRP A 119 -14.38 6.34 0.05
C TRP A 119 -14.02 5.42 1.22
N PHE A 120 -12.73 5.27 1.53
CA PHE A 120 -12.26 4.42 2.62
C PHE A 120 -12.75 4.88 4.00
N VAL A 121 -12.83 6.20 4.22
CA VAL A 121 -13.35 6.77 5.48
C VAL A 121 -14.87 6.97 5.49
N GLY A 122 -15.56 6.68 4.37
CA GLY A 122 -17.01 6.78 4.25
C GLY A 122 -17.53 8.18 3.86
N GLU A 123 -16.71 9.02 3.22
CA GLU A 123 -17.05 10.34 2.66
C GLU A 123 -17.20 10.36 1.13
#